data_AF-A0A7Y2BGE5-F1
#
_entry.id   AF-A0A7Y2BGE5-F1
#
_cell.length_a   1.000
_cell.length_b   1.000
_cell.length_c   1.000
_cell.angle_alpha   90.00
_cell.angle_beta   90.00
_cell.angle_gamma   90.00
#
_symmetry.space_group_name_H-M   'P 1'
#
loop_
_entity.id
_entity.type
_entity.pdbx_description
1 polymer ?
#
loop_
_entity_poly.entity_id
_entity_poly.type
_entity_poly.pdbx_seq_one_letter_code
_entity_poly.pdbx_strand_id
1 'polypeptide(L)'
;MIDEKADSPVWTPHLLRVGNRLVSILDTEDGTPSRRFAEMLVEGGARRLEQNGDANLDLRIVIRGAPVSTASRRRAEVLEETADLILGAARPAFARLFASACAPRVTD
;
A
#
# COMPACT_ATOMS: atom_id res chain seq x y z
N MET A 1 19.50 26.40 -18.76
CA MET A 1 19.79 24.97 -18.53
C MET A 1 19.26 24.64 -17.15
N ILE A 2 18.00 24.23 -17.07
CA ILE A 2 17.43 23.69 -15.83
C ILE A 2 17.34 22.19 -16.11
N ASP A 3 18.24 21.44 -15.48
CA ASP A 3 18.22 19.98 -15.52
C ASP A 3 17.01 19.57 -14.68
N GLU A 4 15.83 19.42 -15.31
CA GLU A 4 14.63 18.77 -14.74
C GLU A 4 14.89 17.27 -14.60
N LYS A 5 15.99 16.91 -13.93
CA LYS A 5 16.37 15.54 -13.67
C LYS A 5 15.45 14.97 -12.58
N ALA A 6 14.37 14.38 -13.07
CA ALA A 6 13.70 13.22 -12.49
C ALA A 6 13.36 13.34 -10.99
N ASP A 7 12.52 14.30 -10.61
CA ASP A 7 12.00 14.39 -9.25
C ASP A 7 10.61 13.76 -9.14
N SER A 8 10.53 12.48 -9.49
CA SER A 8 9.39 11.65 -9.11
C SER A 8 9.92 10.26 -8.77
N PRO A 9 10.06 9.90 -7.47
CA PRO A 9 10.07 8.49 -7.14
C PRO A 9 8.76 7.94 -7.70
N VAL A 10 8.86 7.10 -8.71
CA VAL A 10 7.75 6.23 -9.09
C VAL A 10 7.53 5.38 -7.85
N TRP A 11 6.53 5.71 -7.02
CA TRP A 11 6.18 4.89 -5.88
C TRP A 11 5.69 3.57 -6.45
N THR A 12 6.59 2.61 -6.52
CA THR A 12 6.33 1.27 -7.01
C THR A 12 5.38 0.61 -6.01
N PRO A 13 4.09 0.42 -6.33
CA PRO A 13 3.16 -0.18 -5.39
C PRO A 13 3.57 -1.60 -5.06
N HIS A 14 3.42 -2.00 -3.80
CA HIS A 14 3.49 -3.40 -3.40
C HIS A 14 2.16 -4.06 -3.72
N LEU A 15 2.18 -5.03 -4.64
CA LEU A 15 1.00 -5.79 -5.03
C LEU A 15 0.96 -7.12 -4.27
N LEU A 16 -0.13 -7.34 -3.55
CA LEU A 16 -0.36 -8.56 -2.77
C LEU A 16 -1.70 -9.19 -3.12
N ARG A 17 -1.75 -10.53 -3.06
CA ARG A 17 -2.99 -11.29 -2.94
C ARG A 17 -3.25 -11.57 -1.46
N VAL A 18 -4.36 -11.08 -0.93
CA VAL A 18 -4.82 -11.37 0.44
C VAL A 18 -6.14 -12.13 0.35
N GLY A 19 -6.12 -13.43 0.59
CA GLY A 19 -7.26 -14.30 0.26
C GLY A 19 -7.58 -14.26 -1.24
N ASN A 20 -8.80 -13.85 -1.59
CA ASN A 20 -9.22 -13.64 -2.98
C ASN A 20 -9.04 -12.19 -3.47
N ARG A 21 -8.55 -11.28 -2.63
CA ARG A 21 -8.44 -9.85 -2.95
C ARG A 21 -7.07 -9.49 -3.49
N LEU A 22 -7.04 -8.70 -4.55
CA LEU A 22 -5.85 -8.06 -5.08
C LEU A 22 -5.68 -6.66 -4.47
N VAL A 23 -4.61 -6.48 -3.71
CA VAL A 23 -4.37 -5.29 -2.90
C VAL A 23 -3.11 -4.58 -3.39
N SER A 24 -3.22 -3.27 -3.61
CA SER A 24 -2.09 -2.37 -3.86
C SER A 24 -1.78 -1.58 -2.60
N ILE A 25 -0.50 -1.50 -2.23
CA ILE A 25 -0.04 -0.79 -1.05
C ILE A 25 0.99 0.25 -1.48
N LEU A 26 0.72 1.50 -1.12
CA LEU A 26 1.58 2.65 -1.32
C LEU A 26 1.84 3.34 0.03
N ASP A 27 2.87 4.18 0.11
CA ASP A 27 3.00 5.15 1.19
C ASP A 27 3.34 6.53 0.64
N THR A 28 3.07 7.54 1.46
CA THR A 28 3.27 8.95 1.08
C THR A 28 4.72 9.43 1.29
N GLU A 29 5.64 8.54 1.65
CA GLU A 29 7.03 8.86 2.02
C GLU A 29 8.03 8.12 1.10
N ASP A 30 8.89 7.28 1.68
CA ASP A 30 10.10 6.71 1.09
C ASP A 30 9.96 5.23 0.68
N GLY A 31 8.77 4.63 0.83
CA GLY A 31 8.59 3.19 0.56
C GLY A 31 8.78 2.30 1.79
N THR A 32 9.43 2.79 2.86
CA THR A 32 9.71 1.96 4.05
C THR A 32 8.44 1.54 4.78
N PRO A 33 7.46 2.42 5.03
CA PRO A 33 6.20 2.05 5.67
C PRO A 33 5.40 1.01 4.87
N SER A 34 5.27 1.20 3.55
CA SER A 34 4.50 0.28 2.69
C SER A 34 5.16 -1.09 2.59
N ARG A 35 6.50 -1.15 2.48
CA ARG A 35 7.25 -2.41 2.50
C ARG A 35 7.03 -3.20 3.80
N ARG A 36 7.16 -2.54 4.96
CA ARG A 36 6.97 -3.19 6.27
C ARG A 36 5.54 -3.71 6.44
N PHE A 37 4.55 -2.94 6.00
CA PHE A 37 3.16 -3.38 6.06
C PHE A 37 2.88 -4.55 5.10
N ALA A 38 3.49 -4.54 3.91
CA ALA A 38 3.40 -5.65 2.99
C ALA A 38 4.02 -6.94 3.57
N GLU A 39 5.15 -6.83 4.27
CA GLU A 39 5.77 -7.94 5.01
C GLU A 39 4.84 -8.50 6.09
N MET A 40 4.19 -7.65 6.89
CA MET A 40 3.21 -8.10 7.89
C MET A 40 2.02 -8.85 7.27
N LEU A 41 1.54 -8.41 6.10
CA LEU A 41 0.47 -9.12 5.40
C LEU A 41 0.94 -10.47 4.87
N VAL A 42 2.19 -10.55 4.37
CA VAL A 42 2.79 -11.82 3.94
C VAL A 42 2.96 -12.79 5.11
N GLU A 43 3.42 -12.32 6.27
CA GLU A 43 3.45 -13.10 7.51
C GLU A 43 2.03 -13.59 7.91
N GLY A 44 1.00 -12.79 7.62
CA GLY A 44 -0.40 -13.15 7.77
C GLY A 44 -0.97 -14.09 6.69
N GLY A 45 -0.16 -14.53 5.72
CA GLY A 45 -0.58 -15.46 4.66
C GLY A 45 -0.86 -14.82 3.30
N ALA A 46 -0.60 -13.53 3.12
CA ALA A 46 -0.68 -12.89 1.80
C ALA A 46 0.43 -13.39 0.86
N ARG A 47 0.18 -13.33 -0.45
CA ARG A 47 1.17 -13.67 -1.49
C ARG A 47 1.61 -12.44 -2.25
N ARG A 48 2.92 -12.27 -2.45
CA ARG A 48 3.45 -11.22 -3.33
C ARG A 48 3.14 -11.52 -4.78
N LEU A 49 2.87 -10.48 -5.55
CA LEU A 49 2.63 -10.56 -6.99
C LEU A 49 3.67 -9.71 -7.72
N GLU A 50 4.08 -10.18 -8.91
CA GLU A 50 4.87 -9.37 -9.81
C GLU A 50 4.00 -8.27 -10.42
N GLN A 51 4.61 -7.11 -10.71
CA GLN A 51 3.92 -6.00 -11.34
C GLN A 51 3.50 -6.38 -12.76
N ASN A 52 2.22 -6.72 -12.92
CA ASN A 52 1.58 -6.77 -14.23
C ASN A 52 0.65 -5.57 -14.34
N GLY A 53 0.93 -4.71 -15.33
CA GLY A 53 0.44 -3.34 -15.43
C GLY A 53 -1.07 -3.13 -15.58
N ASP A 54 -1.89 -4.19 -15.61
CA ASP A 54 -3.34 -4.12 -15.87
C ASP A 54 -4.18 -5.01 -14.94
N ALA A 55 -3.72 -5.24 -13.72
CA ALA A 55 -4.51 -6.01 -12.76
C ALA A 55 -5.60 -5.13 -12.12
N ASN A 56 -6.88 -5.48 -12.32
CA ASN A 56 -8.01 -4.85 -11.63
C ASN A 56 -7.87 -5.02 -10.11
N LEU A 57 -7.45 -3.95 -9.43
CA LEU A 57 -7.26 -3.94 -7.98
C LEU A 57 -8.63 -4.01 -7.28
N ASP A 58 -8.73 -4.84 -6.25
CA ASP A 58 -9.87 -4.83 -5.34
C ASP A 58 -9.76 -3.70 -4.31
N LEU A 59 -8.53 -3.35 -3.91
CA LEU A 59 -8.28 -2.40 -2.84
C LEU A 59 -6.93 -1.69 -3.02
N ARG A 60 -6.93 -0.36 -2.89
CA ARG A 60 -5.74 0.47 -2.75
C ARG A 60 -5.62 1.01 -1.33
N ILE A 61 -4.56 0.57 -0.64
CA ILE A 61 -4.19 1.01 0.70
C ILE A 61 -3.05 2.02 0.58
N VAL A 62 -3.24 3.21 1.14
CA VAL A 62 -2.17 4.21 1.29
C VAL A 62 -1.79 4.33 2.76
N ILE A 63 -0.49 4.20 3.04
CA ILE A 63 0.05 4.45 4.37
C ILE A 63 0.44 5.91 4.48
N ARG A 64 -0.23 6.62 5.37
CA ARG A 64 0.03 8.02 5.65
C ARG A 64 1.30 8.17 6.49
N GLY A 65 2.23 8.96 5.95
CA GLY A 65 3.39 9.48 6.65
C GLY A 65 3.15 10.84 7.32
N ALA A 66 4.24 11.44 7.79
CA ALA A 66 4.27 12.81 8.32
C ALA A 66 4.99 13.73 7.31
N PRO A 67 4.26 14.34 6.35
CA PRO A 67 4.88 15.18 5.34
C PRO A 67 5.55 16.41 5.96
N VAL A 68 6.86 16.55 5.76
CA VAL A 68 7.69 17.63 6.33
C VAL A 68 7.83 18.85 5.41
N SER A 69 7.37 18.75 4.16
CA SER A 69 7.43 19.84 3.16
C SER A 69 6.11 20.01 2.40
N THR A 70 5.86 21.20 1.85
CA THR A 70 4.68 21.47 1.01
C THR A 70 4.60 20.52 -0.18
N ALA A 71 5.74 20.18 -0.80
CA ALA A 71 5.80 19.22 -1.88
C ALA A 71 5.40 17.80 -1.41
N SER A 72 5.91 17.35 -0.26
CA SER A 72 5.51 16.06 0.31
C SER A 72 4.03 16.03 0.72
N ARG A 73 3.46 17.16 1.12
CA ARG A 73 2.04 17.28 1.47
C ARG A 73 1.14 17.14 0.25
N ARG A 74 1.41 17.88 -0.83
CA ARG A 74 0.66 17.75 -2.09
C ARG A 74 0.74 16.34 -2.67
N ARG A 75 1.90 15.71 -2.55
CA ARG A 75 2.08 14.30 -2.96
C ARG A 75 1.23 13.34 -2.13
N ALA A 76 1.20 13.53 -0.81
CA ALA A 76 0.34 12.76 0.07
C ALA A 76 -1.15 12.93 -0.29
N GLU A 77 -1.59 14.16 -0.54
CA GLU A 77 -2.97 14.47 -0.96
C GLU A 77 -3.37 13.70 -2.22
N VAL A 78 -2.55 13.72 -3.28
CA VAL A 78 -2.81 13.00 -4.53
C VAL A 78 -2.91 11.48 -4.31
N LEU A 79 -2.03 10.89 -3.50
CA LEU A 79 -2.09 9.45 -3.22
C LEU A 79 -3.35 9.09 -2.43
N GLU A 80 -3.67 9.90 -1.41
CA GLU A 80 -4.83 9.73 -0.54
C GLU A 80 -6.16 9.86 -1.29
N GLU A 81 -6.26 10.75 -2.28
CA GLU A 81 -7.45 10.89 -3.13
C GLU A 81 -7.78 9.63 -3.94
N THR A 82 -6.77 8.81 -4.24
CA THR A 82 -6.95 7.55 -4.97
C THR A 82 -7.10 6.33 -4.07
N ALA A 83 -6.96 6.51 -2.75
CA ALA A 83 -6.97 5.42 -1.79
C ALA A 83 -8.39 4.98 -1.45
N ASP A 84 -8.65 3.68 -1.48
CA ASP A 84 -9.85 3.11 -0.86
C ASP A 84 -9.74 3.15 0.67
N LEU A 85 -8.50 3.09 1.18
CA LEU A 85 -8.24 3.06 2.62
C LEU A 85 -6.90 3.73 2.95
N ILE A 86 -6.92 4.63 3.94
CA ILE A 86 -5.73 5.34 4.43
C ILE A 86 -5.37 4.84 5.83
N LEU A 87 -4.13 4.37 6.02
CA LEU A 87 -3.63 3.86 7.30
C LEU A 87 -2.63 4.81 7.95
N GLY A 88 -2.92 5.18 9.20
CA GLY A 88 -1.99 5.90 10.10
C GLY A 88 -1.20 4.95 11.01
N ALA A 89 -1.35 5.08 12.34
CA ALA A 89 -0.56 4.32 13.31
C ALA A 89 -1.01 2.87 13.54
N ALA A 90 -2.28 2.52 13.30
CA ALA A 90 -2.88 1.21 13.65
C ALA A 90 -2.54 0.05 12.68
N ARG A 91 -1.43 0.16 11.94
CA ARG A 91 -1.03 -0.75 10.85
C ARG A 91 -0.96 -2.24 11.27
N PRO A 92 -0.31 -2.62 12.39
CA PRO A 92 -0.15 -4.04 12.73
C PRO A 92 -1.46 -4.73 13.10
N ALA A 93 -2.35 -4.04 13.80
CA ALA A 93 -3.66 -4.57 14.17
C ALA A 93 -4.54 -4.77 12.93
N PHE A 94 -4.55 -3.79 12.02
CA PHE A 94 -5.28 -3.89 10.76
C PHE A 94 -4.76 -5.04 9.90
N ALA A 95 -3.44 -5.19 9.74
CA ALA A 95 -2.86 -6.27 8.93
C ALA A 95 -3.35 -7.66 9.38
N ARG A 96 -3.33 -7.91 10.69
CA ARG A 96 -3.81 -9.17 11.26
C ARG A 96 -5.30 -9.39 11.00
N LEU A 97 -6.13 -8.41 11.33
CA LEU A 97 -7.58 -8.51 11.14
C LEU A 97 -7.97 -8.69 9.67
N PHE A 98 -7.32 -7.95 8.79
CA PHE A 98 -7.56 -8.01 7.35
C PHE A 98 -7.17 -9.38 6.77
N ALA A 99 -5.99 -9.88 7.10
CA ALA A 99 -5.55 -11.21 6.69
C ALA A 99 -6.50 -12.31 7.21
N SER A 100 -6.91 -12.24 8.48
CA SER A 100 -7.88 -13.19 9.06
C SER A 100 -9.26 -13.12 8.41
N ALA A 101 -9.76 -11.91 8.12
CA ALA A 101 -11.07 -11.73 7.49
C ALA A 101 -11.12 -12.24 6.04
N CYS A 102 -9.98 -12.18 5.34
CA CYS A 102 -9.84 -12.66 3.97
C CYS A 102 -9.47 -14.16 3.89
N ALA A 103 -9.21 -14.83 5.02
CA ALA A 103 -8.99 -16.26 5.02
C ALA A 103 -10.25 -16.99 4.52
N PRO A 104 -10.10 -18.08 3.74
CA PRO A 104 -11.25 -18.90 3.38
C PRO A 104 -11.93 -19.37 4.66
N ARG A 105 -13.22 -19.07 4.83
CA ARG A 105 -14.01 -19.68 5.90
C ARG A 105 -14.06 -21.18 5.60
N VAL A 106 -13.45 -21.98 6.46
CA VAL A 106 -13.73 -23.42 6.49
C VAL A 106 -15.18 -23.52 6.96
N THR A 107 -16.08 -23.73 6.01
CA THR A 107 -17.43 -24.21 6.32
C THR A 107 -17.30 -25.71 6.57
N ASP A 108 -17.40 -26.11 7.84
CA ASP A 108 -17.77 -27.49 8.22
C ASP A 108 -19.18 -27.82 7.72
#